data_AF-A0ABD6EWM0-F1
#
_entry.id   AF-A0ABD6EWM0-F1
#
_cell.length_a   1.000
_cell.length_b   1.000
_cell.length_c   1.000
_cell.angle_alpha   90.00
_cell.angle_beta   90.00
_cell.angle_gamma   90.00
#
_symmetry.space_group_name_H-M   'P 1'
#
loop_
_entity.id
_entity.type
_entity.pdbx_description
1 polymer ?
#
loop_
_entity_poly.entity_id
_entity_poly.type
_entity_poly.pdbx_seq_one_letter_code
_entity_poly.pdbx_strand_id
1 'polypeptide(L)'
;MKIVRAKFAQPAILTCPVYDTFASAVDWWLVKPRTFIGRFDGSSADTVWSRDGFYRVVDDGSLCISEATRSVVERYECIASTVHGNATEVLHFRLDYSDWYSHDVFHSVFWGSVMCAFLCCLGSFAVNILWILSRKVILWWIKRAERISRVRKMVEAIEKYRQRQIENLQETYRRKTEQVRENYHQQVELLRASYASQVEKFRDYRIAQMECVNQHLDNIRDNYYQQMCRIRDYGSRRAEHLWESYERQINRMRTFTLQQRLRLMRQYKVKQQYLNKLVQKFGDSSPDVLYNKEQSEAAVFGPVRDLEEKPLSRSSSYYSLPEFVLDEDENMSSSSGSKISRKTLNRHQQKTSPRSADARKSNGMPSVGDDSLSIGSPPGHHVYSGTDDTSLPSTSATDTPSTSKIDQSI
;
A
#
# COMPACT_ATOMS: atom_id res chain seq x y z
N MET A 1 110.20 -66.76 -17.99
CA MET A 1 108.74 -66.69 -17.79
C MET A 1 108.21 -65.41 -18.43
N LYS A 2 107.64 -65.54 -19.63
CA LYS A 2 107.17 -64.41 -20.45
C LYS A 2 105.66 -64.22 -20.23
N ILE A 3 105.24 -62.99 -19.94
CA ILE A 3 103.82 -62.63 -19.78
C ILE A 3 103.37 -61.90 -21.05
N VAL A 4 102.34 -62.44 -21.71
CA VAL A 4 101.72 -61.81 -22.88
C VAL A 4 100.37 -61.25 -22.45
N ARG A 5 100.12 -59.98 -22.78
CA ARG A 5 98.87 -59.29 -22.46
C ARG A 5 98.13 -58.93 -23.74
N ALA A 6 96.83 -59.15 -23.75
CA ALA A 6 95.95 -58.73 -24.84
C ALA A 6 94.67 -58.10 -24.30
N LYS A 7 94.04 -57.25 -25.11
CA LYS A 7 92.76 -56.63 -24.77
C LYS A 7 91.63 -57.64 -24.90
N PHE A 8 90.56 -57.46 -24.14
CA PHE A 8 89.35 -58.29 -24.22
C PHE A 8 88.80 -58.31 -25.65
N ALA A 9 88.43 -59.49 -26.16
CA ALA A 9 87.88 -59.73 -27.50
C ALA A 9 88.79 -59.35 -28.69
N GLN A 10 90.09 -59.17 -28.47
CA GLN A 10 91.07 -58.97 -29.55
C GLN A 10 91.91 -60.24 -29.78
N PRO A 11 92.39 -60.48 -31.02
CA PRO A 11 93.27 -61.61 -31.29
C PRO A 11 94.65 -61.41 -30.63
N ALA A 12 95.25 -62.48 -30.15
CA ALA A 12 96.55 -62.47 -29.48
C ALA A 12 97.47 -63.54 -30.07
N ILE A 13 98.72 -63.17 -30.37
CA ILE A 13 99.72 -64.08 -30.92
C ILE A 13 100.74 -64.42 -29.84
N LEU A 14 100.90 -65.72 -29.58
CA LEU A 14 101.85 -66.28 -28.63
C LEU A 14 103.04 -66.86 -29.41
N THR A 15 104.17 -66.18 -29.33
CA THR A 15 105.45 -66.62 -29.93
C THR A 15 106.21 -67.53 -28.97
N CYS A 16 106.65 -68.71 -29.40
CA CYS A 16 107.52 -69.56 -28.59
C CYS A 16 108.94 -68.96 -28.56
N PRO A 17 109.52 -68.64 -27.38
CA PRO A 17 110.83 -67.99 -27.34
C PRO A 17 111.99 -68.92 -27.70
N VAL A 18 111.77 -70.24 -27.58
CA VAL A 18 112.78 -71.27 -27.81
C VAL A 18 112.92 -71.64 -29.30
N TYR A 19 111.90 -71.38 -30.11
CA TYR A 19 111.86 -71.75 -31.52
C TYR A 19 112.97 -71.09 -32.36
N ASP A 20 113.35 -69.85 -32.02
CA ASP A 20 114.25 -68.99 -32.79
C ASP A 20 115.71 -69.47 -32.84
N THR A 21 116.07 -70.52 -32.08
CA THR A 21 117.48 -70.92 -31.92
C THR A 21 117.92 -72.07 -32.81
N PHE A 22 117.31 -73.27 -32.82
CA PHE A 22 117.68 -74.38 -33.75
C PHE A 22 116.57 -75.45 -33.87
N ALA A 23 115.30 -75.08 -33.66
CA ALA A 23 114.21 -76.05 -33.54
C ALA A 23 113.64 -76.50 -34.89
N SER A 24 113.39 -77.80 -35.06
CA SER A 24 112.77 -78.36 -36.28
C SER A 24 111.25 -78.48 -36.17
N ALA A 25 110.72 -78.59 -34.95
CA ALA A 25 109.29 -78.66 -34.69
C ALA A 25 108.90 -78.00 -33.37
N VAL A 26 107.69 -77.42 -33.30
CA VAL A 26 107.12 -76.81 -32.08
C VAL A 26 105.77 -77.42 -31.77
N ASP A 27 105.64 -77.92 -30.55
CA ASP A 27 104.39 -78.43 -30.00
C ASP A 27 103.83 -77.44 -28.97
N TRP A 28 102.54 -77.13 -29.08
CA TRP A 28 101.83 -76.27 -28.15
C TRP A 28 100.95 -77.09 -27.22
N TRP A 29 101.10 -76.83 -25.92
CA TRP A 29 100.36 -77.48 -24.85
C TRP A 29 99.71 -76.47 -23.93
N LEU A 30 98.53 -76.79 -23.45
CA LEU A 30 97.94 -76.12 -22.30
C LEU A 30 98.51 -76.77 -21.03
N VAL A 31 98.75 -75.99 -19.97
CA VAL A 31 99.34 -76.53 -18.73
C VAL A 31 98.27 -77.12 -17.80
N LYS A 32 97.03 -76.61 -17.79
CA LYS A 32 95.95 -77.07 -16.88
C LYS A 32 94.54 -76.91 -17.46
N PRO A 33 93.89 -77.97 -17.98
CA PRO A 33 94.37 -79.35 -18.10
C PRO A 33 95.51 -79.46 -19.11
N ARG A 34 96.36 -80.49 -18.97
CA ARG A 34 97.42 -80.75 -19.95
C ARG A 34 96.82 -81.25 -21.25
N THR A 35 96.52 -80.35 -22.17
CA THR A 35 95.92 -80.66 -23.48
C THR A 35 96.86 -80.24 -24.60
N PHE A 36 97.04 -81.13 -25.57
CA PHE A 36 97.80 -80.84 -26.77
C PHE A 36 96.95 -79.98 -27.70
N ILE A 37 97.49 -78.85 -28.15
CA ILE A 37 96.78 -77.88 -29.00
C ILE A 37 97.10 -78.15 -30.47
N GLY A 38 98.38 -78.27 -30.80
CA GLY A 38 98.83 -78.46 -32.18
C GLY A 38 100.35 -78.51 -32.29
N ARG A 39 100.82 -78.92 -33.46
CA ARG A 39 102.24 -79.07 -33.80
C ARG A 39 102.54 -78.33 -35.09
N PHE A 40 103.73 -77.75 -35.15
CA PHE A 40 104.30 -77.17 -36.34
C PHE A 40 105.61 -77.88 -36.68
N ASP A 41 105.73 -78.46 -37.88
CA ASP A 41 106.89 -79.27 -38.31
C ASP A 41 107.75 -78.53 -39.37
N GLY A 42 107.80 -77.19 -39.30
CA GLY A 42 108.59 -76.33 -40.19
C GLY A 42 107.96 -76.07 -41.57
N SER A 43 107.08 -76.96 -42.05
CA SER A 43 106.42 -76.86 -43.37
C SER A 43 104.89 -76.91 -43.32
N SER A 44 104.32 -77.49 -42.27
CA SER A 44 102.87 -77.56 -42.05
C SER A 44 102.53 -77.32 -40.59
N ALA A 45 101.54 -76.46 -40.34
CA ALA A 45 100.90 -76.29 -39.05
C ALA A 45 99.67 -77.21 -38.96
N ASP A 46 99.64 -78.08 -37.95
CA ASP A 46 98.47 -78.88 -37.64
C ASP A 46 97.89 -78.50 -36.27
N THR A 47 96.59 -78.25 -36.23
CA THR A 47 95.84 -77.92 -35.02
C THR A 47 94.93 -79.09 -34.67
N VAL A 48 95.34 -79.87 -33.68
CA VAL A 48 94.63 -81.09 -33.27
C VAL A 48 93.49 -80.77 -32.30
N TRP A 49 93.66 -79.76 -31.45
CA TRP A 49 92.63 -79.33 -30.51
C TRP A 49 92.37 -77.83 -30.64
N SER A 50 91.21 -77.51 -31.18
CA SER A 50 90.67 -76.16 -31.13
C SER A 50 89.44 -76.15 -30.25
N ARG A 51 89.48 -75.42 -29.15
CA ARG A 51 88.30 -75.11 -28.35
C ARG A 51 87.43 -74.19 -29.21
N ASP A 52 86.43 -74.74 -29.90
CA ASP A 52 85.47 -73.98 -30.73
C ASP A 52 86.09 -72.98 -31.74
N GLY A 53 87.32 -73.22 -32.23
CA GLY A 53 88.01 -72.29 -33.15
C GLY A 53 88.81 -71.17 -32.49
N PHE A 54 88.95 -71.17 -31.14
CA PHE A 54 89.71 -70.14 -30.41
C PHE A 54 91.23 -70.23 -30.65
N TYR A 55 91.74 -71.42 -30.95
CA TYR A 55 93.16 -71.67 -31.17
C TYR A 55 93.44 -71.97 -32.63
N ARG A 56 94.42 -71.28 -33.19
CA ARG A 56 94.97 -71.55 -34.52
C ARG A 56 96.49 -71.44 -34.46
N VAL A 57 97.20 -72.53 -34.78
CA VAL A 57 98.64 -72.47 -35.00
C VAL A 57 98.87 -71.81 -36.35
N VAL A 58 99.69 -70.76 -36.37
CA VAL A 58 100.05 -70.01 -37.57
C VAL A 58 101.24 -70.69 -38.23
N ASP A 59 101.40 -70.51 -39.54
CA ASP A 59 102.50 -71.08 -40.35
C ASP A 59 103.90 -70.61 -39.89
N ASP A 60 103.98 -69.67 -38.95
CA ASP A 60 105.18 -69.19 -38.28
C ASP A 60 105.52 -69.98 -36.99
N GLY A 61 104.78 -71.07 -36.71
CA GLY A 61 104.92 -71.85 -35.48
C GLY A 61 104.37 -71.17 -34.21
N SER A 62 103.84 -69.95 -34.33
CA SER A 62 103.20 -69.20 -33.25
C SER A 62 101.74 -69.61 -33.03
N LEU A 63 101.27 -69.58 -31.78
CA LEU A 63 99.89 -69.88 -31.45
C LEU A 63 99.04 -68.60 -31.47
N CYS A 64 98.10 -68.51 -32.41
CA CYS A 64 97.13 -67.43 -32.48
C CYS A 64 95.86 -67.79 -31.70
N ILE A 65 95.52 -66.94 -30.74
CA ILE A 65 94.22 -66.92 -30.09
C ILE A 65 93.34 -65.94 -30.87
N SER A 66 92.24 -66.41 -31.46
CA SER A 66 91.37 -65.58 -32.30
C SER A 66 90.59 -64.54 -31.49
N GLU A 67 90.12 -64.91 -30.30
CA GLU A 67 89.37 -64.04 -29.41
C GLU A 67 89.90 -64.19 -27.97
N ALA A 68 90.47 -63.12 -27.43
CA ALA A 68 90.93 -63.08 -26.05
C ALA A 68 89.74 -62.98 -25.08
N THR A 69 89.23 -64.14 -24.66
CA THR A 69 88.18 -64.26 -23.64
C THR A 69 88.76 -64.66 -22.28
N ARG A 70 88.04 -64.41 -21.18
CA ARG A 70 88.41 -64.85 -19.82
C ARG A 70 88.69 -66.36 -19.72
N SER A 71 88.03 -67.18 -20.53
CA SER A 71 88.19 -68.64 -20.59
C SER A 71 89.51 -69.11 -21.20
N VAL A 72 90.22 -68.24 -21.92
CA VAL A 72 91.48 -68.53 -22.63
C VAL A 72 92.70 -68.08 -21.81
N VAL A 73 92.46 -67.44 -20.66
CA VAL A 73 93.50 -66.97 -19.72
C VAL A 73 94.11 -68.15 -18.98
N GLU A 74 95.17 -68.69 -19.56
CA GLU A 74 95.87 -69.84 -19.02
C GLU A 74 97.39 -69.75 -19.23
N ARG A 75 98.08 -70.81 -18.76
CA ARG A 75 99.50 -71.04 -19.01
C ARG A 75 99.63 -71.97 -20.20
N TYR A 76 100.41 -71.54 -21.18
CA TYR A 76 100.74 -72.30 -22.37
C TYR A 76 102.18 -72.76 -22.26
N GLU A 77 102.45 -74.00 -22.64
CA GLU A 77 103.78 -74.56 -22.71
C GLU A 77 104.11 -74.82 -24.18
N CYS A 78 105.23 -74.28 -24.65
CA CYS A 78 105.77 -74.63 -25.96
C CYS A 78 106.95 -75.57 -25.79
N ILE A 79 106.93 -76.67 -26.55
CA ILE A 79 107.99 -77.68 -26.57
C ILE A 79 108.62 -77.63 -27.95
N ALA A 80 109.85 -77.13 -28.02
CA ALA A 80 110.64 -77.13 -29.24
C ALA A 80 111.45 -78.42 -29.31
N SER A 81 111.22 -79.23 -30.35
CA SER A 81 111.96 -80.47 -30.57
C SER A 81 113.15 -80.23 -31.51
N THR A 82 114.33 -80.63 -31.06
CA THR A 82 115.59 -80.55 -31.81
C THR A 82 116.24 -81.93 -31.86
N VAL A 83 117.12 -82.17 -32.84
CA VAL A 83 117.90 -83.42 -32.98
C VAL A 83 118.69 -83.76 -31.70
N HIS A 84 119.05 -82.76 -30.90
CA HIS A 84 119.85 -82.91 -29.67
C HIS A 84 119.02 -82.97 -28.37
N GLY A 85 117.68 -82.83 -28.43
CA GLY A 85 116.81 -82.83 -27.27
C GLY A 85 115.62 -81.88 -27.39
N ASN A 86 114.69 -81.97 -26.43
CA ASN A 86 113.50 -81.11 -26.37
C ASN A 86 113.71 -80.00 -25.34
N ALA A 87 113.43 -78.75 -25.74
CA ALA A 87 113.47 -77.60 -24.85
C ALA A 87 112.05 -77.08 -24.62
N THR A 88 111.68 -76.81 -23.36
CA THR A 88 110.32 -76.42 -22.97
C THR A 88 110.31 -75.04 -22.31
N GLU A 89 109.34 -74.21 -22.67
CA GLU A 89 109.09 -72.92 -21.99
C GLU A 89 107.60 -72.66 -21.76
N VAL A 90 107.30 -72.09 -20.59
CA VAL A 90 105.93 -71.74 -20.18
C VAL A 90 105.67 -70.24 -20.34
N LEU A 91 104.64 -69.91 -21.12
CA LEU A 91 104.09 -68.57 -21.32
C LEU A 91 102.82 -68.37 -20.49
N HIS A 92 102.66 -67.19 -19.91
CA HIS A 92 101.46 -66.83 -19.16
C HIS A 92 100.65 -65.78 -19.92
N PHE A 93 99.46 -66.13 -20.37
CA PHE A 93 98.54 -65.20 -21.01
C PHE A 93 97.71 -64.47 -19.95
N ARG A 94 97.50 -63.16 -20.09
CA ARG A 94 96.60 -62.36 -19.22
C ARG A 94 95.81 -61.35 -20.03
N LEU A 95 94.55 -61.10 -19.65
CA LEU A 95 93.77 -60.02 -20.24
C LEU A 95 94.08 -58.68 -19.58
N ASP A 96 94.09 -57.62 -20.39
CA ASP A 96 94.19 -56.23 -19.92
C ASP A 96 92.79 -55.57 -19.90
N TYR A 97 92.38 -55.08 -18.73
CA TYR A 97 91.10 -54.39 -18.48
C TYR A 97 91.27 -52.89 -18.18
N SER A 98 92.48 -52.34 -18.32
CA SER A 98 92.79 -50.95 -17.97
C SER A 98 92.00 -49.90 -18.77
N ASP A 99 91.70 -50.19 -20.03
CA ASP A 99 90.95 -49.30 -20.93
C ASP A 99 89.49 -49.09 -20.47
N TRP A 100 88.85 -50.16 -19.97
CA TRP A 100 87.43 -50.16 -19.60
C TRP A 100 87.10 -49.30 -18.39
N TYR A 101 88.03 -49.15 -17.45
CA TYR A 101 87.75 -48.47 -16.17
C TYR A 101 88.13 -46.99 -16.17
N SER A 102 89.06 -46.57 -17.03
CA SER A 102 89.70 -45.26 -16.89
C SER A 102 88.92 -44.10 -17.50
N HIS A 103 88.14 -44.32 -18.57
CA HIS A 103 87.50 -43.21 -19.29
C HIS A 103 85.98 -43.12 -19.07
N ASP A 104 85.26 -44.24 -19.13
CA ASP A 104 83.79 -44.22 -19.17
C ASP A 104 83.14 -44.01 -17.80
N VAL A 105 83.73 -44.57 -16.73
CA VAL A 105 83.18 -44.46 -15.37
C VAL A 105 83.30 -43.03 -14.85
N PHE A 106 84.45 -42.39 -15.06
CA PHE A 106 84.68 -41.03 -14.57
C PHE A 106 83.85 -39.99 -15.32
N HIS A 107 83.72 -40.12 -16.64
CA HIS A 107 82.91 -39.21 -17.44
C HIS A 107 81.43 -39.29 -17.04
N SER A 108 80.89 -40.49 -16.87
CA SER A 108 79.50 -40.71 -16.45
C SER A 108 79.17 -40.07 -15.09
N VAL A 109 80.02 -40.31 -14.08
CA VAL A 109 79.80 -39.77 -12.73
C VAL A 109 79.92 -38.24 -12.69
N PHE A 110 80.89 -37.68 -13.44
CA PHE A 110 81.07 -36.24 -13.53
C PHE A 110 79.83 -35.55 -14.12
N TRP A 111 79.34 -36.02 -15.28
CA TRP A 111 78.15 -35.44 -15.91
C TRP A 111 76.88 -35.66 -15.10
N GLY A 112 76.75 -36.80 -14.42
CA GLY A 112 75.63 -37.07 -13.51
C GLY A 112 75.57 -36.07 -12.35
N SER A 113 76.73 -35.75 -11.75
CA SER A 113 76.83 -34.76 -10.67
C SER A 113 76.47 -33.35 -11.15
N VAL A 114 77.00 -32.94 -12.32
CA VAL A 114 76.71 -31.63 -12.92
C VAL A 114 75.22 -31.48 -13.22
N MET A 115 74.58 -32.50 -13.81
CA MET A 115 73.14 -32.47 -14.11
C MET A 115 72.27 -32.43 -12.86
N CYS A 116 72.65 -33.20 -11.83
CA CYS A 116 71.95 -33.18 -10.54
C CYS A 116 72.04 -31.80 -9.87
N ALA A 117 73.23 -31.19 -9.85
CA ALA A 117 73.42 -29.85 -9.32
C ALA A 117 72.58 -28.81 -10.08
N PHE A 118 72.58 -28.87 -11.41
CA PHE A 118 71.79 -27.96 -12.25
C PHE A 118 70.28 -28.09 -11.98
N LEU A 119 69.76 -29.32 -11.90
CA LEU A 119 68.34 -29.56 -11.61
C LEU A 119 67.95 -29.10 -10.21
N CYS A 120 68.80 -29.33 -9.20
CA CYS A 120 68.57 -28.84 -7.84
C CYS A 120 68.55 -27.30 -7.77
N CYS A 121 69.47 -26.63 -8.48
CA CYS A 121 69.48 -25.17 -8.57
C CYS A 121 68.24 -24.64 -9.30
N LEU A 122 67.87 -25.24 -10.43
CA LEU A 122 66.69 -24.85 -11.20
C LEU A 122 65.40 -25.06 -10.40
N GLY A 123 65.29 -26.18 -9.69
CA GLY A 123 64.15 -26.49 -8.83
C GLY A 123 64.03 -25.50 -7.68
N SER A 124 65.14 -25.19 -7.00
CA SER A 124 65.15 -24.19 -5.92
C SER A 124 64.76 -22.80 -6.42
N PHE A 125 65.24 -22.42 -7.61
CA PHE A 125 64.87 -21.16 -8.25
C PHE A 125 63.38 -21.11 -8.62
N ALA A 126 62.84 -22.20 -9.17
CA ALA A 126 61.42 -22.31 -9.51
C ALA A 126 60.52 -22.21 -8.27
N VAL A 127 60.87 -22.87 -7.17
CA VAL A 127 60.14 -22.77 -5.89
C VAL A 127 60.18 -21.34 -5.36
N ASN A 128 61.31 -20.64 -5.46
CA ASN A 128 61.43 -19.25 -5.02
C ASN A 128 60.57 -18.29 -5.89
N ILE A 129 60.57 -18.48 -7.21
CA ILE A 129 59.66 -17.74 -8.11
C ILE A 129 58.20 -18.02 -7.74
N LEU A 130 57.84 -19.30 -7.55
CA LEU A 130 56.48 -19.70 -7.20
C LEU A 130 56.06 -19.12 -5.84
N TRP A 131 56.99 -19.03 -4.89
CA TRP A 131 56.78 -18.36 -3.62
C TRP A 131 56.51 -16.86 -3.78
N ILE A 132 57.30 -16.16 -4.60
CA ILE A 132 57.08 -14.72 -4.87
C ILE A 132 55.75 -14.49 -5.59
N LEU A 133 55.43 -15.31 -6.60
CA LEU A 133 54.18 -15.23 -7.35
C LEU A 133 52.98 -15.52 -6.46
N SER A 134 53.02 -16.57 -5.65
CA SER A 134 51.92 -16.92 -4.74
C SER A 134 51.64 -15.79 -3.75
N ARG A 135 52.67 -15.15 -3.18
CA ARG A 135 52.49 -13.98 -2.30
C ARG A 135 51.83 -12.81 -3.02
N LYS A 136 52.21 -12.53 -4.27
CA LYS A 136 51.61 -11.46 -5.09
C LYS A 136 50.16 -11.79 -5.47
N VAL A 137 49.87 -13.03 -5.85
CA VAL A 137 48.54 -13.51 -6.21
C VAL A 137 47.61 -13.47 -5.00
N ILE A 138 48.06 -13.88 -3.81
CA ILE A 138 47.26 -13.81 -2.58
C ILE A 138 46.91 -12.35 -2.24
N LEU A 139 47.90 -11.44 -2.25
CA LEU A 139 47.63 -10.02 -2.00
C LEU A 139 46.69 -9.40 -3.04
N TRP A 140 46.86 -9.77 -4.31
CA TRP A 140 45.95 -9.35 -5.38
C TRP A 140 44.53 -9.90 -5.16
N TRP A 141 44.41 -11.17 -4.77
CA TRP A 141 43.14 -11.82 -4.45
C TRP A 141 42.42 -11.16 -3.28
N ILE A 142 43.13 -10.83 -2.20
CA ILE A 142 42.55 -10.13 -1.05
C ILE A 142 42.01 -8.76 -1.49
N LYS A 143 42.81 -7.97 -2.21
CA LYS A 143 42.37 -6.67 -2.75
C LYS A 143 41.19 -6.80 -3.72
N ARG A 144 41.17 -7.85 -4.55
CA ARG A 144 40.07 -8.14 -5.49
C ARG A 144 38.80 -8.55 -4.76
N ALA A 145 38.90 -9.42 -3.76
CA ALA A 145 37.79 -9.86 -2.92
C ALA A 145 37.17 -8.69 -2.13
N GLU A 146 38.00 -7.81 -1.58
CA GLU A 146 37.54 -6.60 -0.88
C GLU A 146 36.79 -5.64 -1.82
N ARG A 147 37.27 -5.45 -3.06
CA ARG A 147 36.53 -4.66 -4.06
C ARG A 147 35.18 -5.30 -4.42
N ILE A 148 35.15 -6.61 -4.65
CA ILE A 148 33.89 -7.32 -4.94
C ILE A 148 32.92 -7.21 -3.77
N SER A 149 33.39 -7.38 -2.53
CA SER A 149 32.54 -7.29 -1.35
C SER A 149 31.96 -5.89 -1.16
N ARG A 150 32.74 -4.82 -1.40
CA ARG A 150 32.23 -3.44 -1.41
C ARG A 150 31.16 -3.20 -2.46
N VAL A 151 31.40 -3.67 -3.69
CA VAL A 151 30.40 -3.55 -4.77
C VAL A 151 29.13 -4.32 -4.42
N ARG A 152 29.24 -5.55 -3.90
CA ARG A 152 28.07 -6.32 -3.45
C ARG A 152 27.29 -5.59 -2.36
N LYS A 153 27.96 -5.05 -1.34
CA LYS A 153 27.30 -4.26 -0.28
C LYS A 153 26.60 -3.01 -0.83
N MET A 154 27.22 -2.33 -1.81
CA MET A 154 26.62 -1.17 -2.46
C MET A 154 25.40 -1.56 -3.29
N VAL A 155 25.48 -2.64 -4.07
CA VAL A 155 24.35 -3.18 -4.85
C VAL A 155 23.21 -3.58 -3.92
N GLU A 156 23.51 -4.29 -2.83
CA GLU A 156 22.52 -4.67 -1.83
C GLU A 156 21.86 -3.44 -1.17
N ALA A 157 22.63 -2.38 -0.92
CA ALA A 157 22.08 -1.11 -0.41
C ALA A 157 21.17 -0.42 -1.44
N ILE A 158 21.54 -0.43 -2.73
CA ILE A 158 20.73 0.12 -3.83
C ILE A 158 19.44 -0.68 -4.00
N GLU A 159 19.51 -2.01 -3.96
CA GLU A 159 18.35 -2.90 -4.04
C GLU A 159 17.41 -2.67 -2.86
N LYS A 160 17.94 -2.60 -1.63
CA LYS A 160 17.15 -2.26 -0.43
C LYS A 160 16.51 -0.88 -0.54
N TYR A 161 17.22 0.11 -1.09
CA TYR A 161 16.67 1.44 -1.31
C TYR A 161 15.53 1.42 -2.34
N ARG A 162 15.72 0.72 -3.47
CA ARG A 162 14.70 0.55 -4.50
C ARG A 162 13.46 -0.14 -3.93
N GLN A 163 13.65 -1.18 -3.12
CA GLN A 163 12.56 -1.90 -2.47
C GLN A 163 11.75 -0.99 -1.55
N ARG A 164 12.42 -0.21 -0.69
CA ARG A 164 11.76 0.79 0.17
C ARG A 164 11.03 1.88 -0.62
N GLN A 165 11.58 2.30 -1.75
CA GLN A 165 10.92 3.28 -2.63
C GLN A 165 9.60 2.72 -3.19
N ILE A 166 9.62 1.47 -3.65
CA ILE A 166 8.41 0.81 -4.18
C ILE A 166 7.39 0.61 -3.07
N GLU A 167 7.80 0.14 -1.89
CA GLU A 167 6.92 -0.05 -0.73
C GLU A 167 6.30 1.27 -0.28
N ASN A 168 7.09 2.33 -0.13
CA ASN A 168 6.58 3.66 0.23
C ASN A 168 5.61 4.21 -0.82
N LEU A 169 5.89 3.97 -2.11
CA LEU A 169 5.00 4.36 -3.19
C LEU A 169 3.67 3.58 -3.12
N GLN A 170 3.72 2.26 -2.92
CA GLN A 170 2.55 1.41 -2.74
C GLN A 170 1.72 1.82 -1.52
N GLU A 171 2.36 2.09 -0.38
CA GLU A 171 1.70 2.60 0.82
C GLU A 171 1.03 3.96 0.56
N THR A 172 1.72 4.87 -0.12
CA THR A 172 1.18 6.20 -0.44
C THR A 172 -0.02 6.09 -1.37
N TYR A 173 0.05 5.27 -2.41
CA TYR A 173 -1.09 5.02 -3.31
C TYR A 173 -2.26 4.36 -2.58
N ARG A 174 -1.99 3.39 -1.71
CA ARG A 174 -3.01 2.73 -0.90
C ARG A 174 -3.70 3.73 0.04
N ARG A 175 -2.93 4.53 0.79
CA ARG A 175 -3.47 5.58 1.68
C ARG A 175 -4.33 6.58 0.91
N LYS A 176 -3.88 7.04 -0.26
CA LYS A 176 -4.67 7.95 -1.10
C LYS A 176 -5.95 7.30 -1.60
N THR A 177 -5.91 6.02 -1.96
CA THR A 177 -7.10 5.29 -2.42
C THR A 177 -8.10 5.10 -1.29
N GLU A 178 -7.63 4.72 -0.10
CA GLU A 178 -8.44 4.63 1.12
C GLU A 178 -9.05 6.00 1.47
N GLN A 179 -8.28 7.08 1.41
CA GLN A 179 -8.77 8.44 1.65
C GLN A 179 -9.85 8.87 0.64
N VAL A 180 -9.68 8.57 -0.65
CA VAL A 180 -10.71 8.86 -1.68
C VAL A 180 -11.98 8.06 -1.40
N ARG A 181 -11.84 6.79 -1.02
CA ARG A 181 -12.97 5.93 -0.67
C ARG A 181 -13.71 6.45 0.57
N GLU A 182 -12.99 6.84 1.62
CA GLU A 182 -13.57 7.41 2.83
C GLU A 182 -14.28 8.74 2.54
N ASN A 183 -13.65 9.64 1.77
CA ASN A 183 -14.27 10.89 1.33
C ASN A 183 -15.55 10.65 0.53
N TYR A 184 -15.55 9.65 -0.36
CA TYR A 184 -16.75 9.28 -1.11
C TYR A 184 -17.86 8.76 -0.18
N HIS A 185 -17.54 7.88 0.77
CA HIS A 185 -18.51 7.40 1.76
C HIS A 185 -19.07 8.55 2.61
N GLN A 186 -18.21 9.46 3.07
CA GLN A 186 -18.65 10.65 3.80
C GLN A 186 -19.58 11.53 2.96
N GLN A 187 -19.27 11.78 1.69
CA GLN A 187 -20.14 12.54 0.79
C GLN A 187 -21.50 11.86 0.59
N VAL A 188 -21.52 10.54 0.43
CA VAL A 188 -22.76 9.78 0.30
C VAL A 188 -23.59 9.83 1.58
N GLU A 189 -22.96 9.72 2.75
CA GLU A 189 -23.65 9.84 4.04
C GLU A 189 -24.19 11.25 4.28
N LEU A 190 -23.42 12.29 3.95
CA LEU A 190 -23.88 13.68 3.99
C LEU A 190 -25.06 13.91 3.06
N LEU A 191 -25.00 13.38 1.84
CA LEU A 191 -26.10 13.47 0.89
C LEU A 191 -27.35 12.76 1.43
N ARG A 192 -27.18 11.54 1.95
CA ARG A 192 -28.26 10.76 2.58
C ARG A 192 -28.87 11.49 3.77
N ALA A 193 -28.06 12.06 4.65
CA ALA A 193 -28.51 12.84 5.80
C ALA A 193 -29.24 14.12 5.36
N SER A 194 -28.75 14.80 4.31
CA SER A 194 -29.40 15.98 3.74
C SER A 194 -30.77 15.65 3.14
N TYR A 195 -30.89 14.54 2.42
CA TYR A 195 -32.18 14.06 1.90
C TYR A 195 -33.13 13.62 3.02
N ALA A 196 -32.64 12.91 4.04
CA ALA A 196 -33.45 12.55 5.20
C ALA A 196 -34.00 13.79 5.91
N SER A 197 -33.16 14.80 6.14
CA SER A 197 -33.59 16.08 6.72
C SER A 197 -34.58 16.85 5.82
N GLN A 198 -34.41 16.81 4.50
CA GLN A 198 -35.38 17.41 3.58
C GLN A 198 -36.74 16.70 3.66
N VAL A 199 -36.75 15.37 3.66
CA VAL A 199 -37.98 14.57 3.79
C VAL A 199 -38.66 14.85 5.14
N GLU A 200 -37.89 14.96 6.22
CA GLU A 200 -38.40 15.33 7.54
C GLU A 200 -39.04 16.72 7.52
N LYS A 201 -38.40 17.73 6.93
CA LYS A 201 -38.98 19.07 6.76
C LYS A 201 -40.27 19.08 5.95
N PHE A 202 -40.36 18.28 4.87
CA PHE A 202 -41.61 18.15 4.11
C PHE A 202 -42.71 17.46 4.92
N ARG A 203 -42.34 16.46 5.74
CA ARG A 203 -43.27 15.80 6.65
C ARG A 203 -43.76 16.76 7.73
N ASP A 204 -42.87 17.53 8.34
CA ASP A 204 -43.20 18.52 9.35
C ASP A 204 -44.08 19.62 8.79
N TYR A 205 -43.80 20.11 7.57
CA TYR A 205 -44.66 21.08 6.89
C TYR A 205 -46.07 20.52 6.67
N ARG A 206 -46.18 19.26 6.26
CA ARG A 206 -47.47 18.58 6.08
C ARG A 206 -48.22 18.42 7.42
N ILE A 207 -47.52 18.05 8.48
CA ILE A 207 -48.09 17.93 9.83
C ILE A 207 -48.57 19.30 10.32
N ALA A 208 -47.74 20.33 10.22
CA ALA A 208 -48.09 21.70 10.61
C ALA A 208 -49.28 22.24 9.79
N GLN A 209 -49.34 21.94 8.49
CA GLN A 209 -50.48 22.29 7.65
C GLN A 209 -51.76 21.57 8.12
N MET A 210 -51.68 20.27 8.41
CA MET A 210 -52.80 19.49 8.94
C MET A 210 -53.25 20.01 10.31
N GLU A 211 -52.32 20.38 11.19
CA GLU A 211 -52.61 20.99 12.48
C GLU A 211 -53.27 22.36 12.32
N CYS A 212 -52.80 23.20 11.40
CA CYS A 212 -53.42 24.50 11.11
C CYS A 212 -54.85 24.34 10.58
N VAL A 213 -55.08 23.39 9.67
CA VAL A 213 -56.42 23.07 9.16
C VAL A 213 -57.31 22.53 10.29
N ASN A 214 -56.80 21.63 11.13
CA ASN A 214 -57.54 21.13 12.30
C ASN A 214 -57.88 22.25 13.27
N GLN A 215 -56.93 23.12 13.62
CA GLN A 215 -57.17 24.29 14.46
C GLN A 215 -58.21 25.23 13.84
N HIS A 216 -58.18 25.42 12.51
CA HIS A 216 -59.19 26.21 11.81
C HIS A 216 -60.58 25.57 11.90
N LEU A 217 -60.69 24.25 11.71
CA LEU A 217 -61.94 23.50 11.86
C LEU A 217 -62.47 23.52 13.29
N ASP A 218 -61.59 23.36 14.28
CA ASP A 218 -61.96 23.44 15.70
C ASP A 218 -62.42 24.86 16.06
N ASN A 219 -61.78 25.90 15.54
CA ASN A 219 -62.23 27.28 15.71
C ASN A 219 -63.63 27.54 15.09
N ILE A 220 -63.92 26.97 13.91
CA ILE A 220 -65.25 27.06 13.29
C ILE A 220 -66.29 26.33 14.16
N ARG A 221 -65.96 25.12 14.60
CA ARG A 221 -66.80 24.33 15.50
C ARG A 221 -67.11 25.09 16.79
N ASP A 222 -66.09 25.67 17.43
CA ASP A 222 -66.24 26.43 18.66
C ASP A 222 -67.07 27.70 18.45
N ASN A 223 -66.87 28.40 17.33
CA ASN A 223 -67.69 29.56 16.98
C ASN A 223 -69.17 29.16 16.80
N TYR A 224 -69.44 28.05 16.11
CA TYR A 224 -70.79 27.52 15.96
C TYR A 224 -71.42 27.16 17.30
N TYR A 225 -70.70 26.48 18.19
CA TYR A 225 -71.19 26.18 19.54
C TYR A 225 -71.46 27.44 20.35
N GLN A 226 -70.59 28.45 20.26
CA GLN A 226 -70.81 29.75 20.91
C GLN A 226 -72.05 30.46 20.35
N GLN A 227 -72.28 30.44 19.03
CA GLN A 227 -73.48 30.99 18.43
C GLN A 227 -74.74 30.25 18.89
N MET A 228 -74.69 28.91 18.91
CA MET A 228 -75.80 28.08 19.39
C MET A 228 -76.12 28.39 20.86
N CYS A 229 -75.09 28.50 21.71
CA CYS A 229 -75.25 28.92 23.11
C CYS A 229 -75.85 30.32 23.21
N ARG A 230 -75.36 31.31 22.44
CA ARG A 230 -75.91 32.66 22.42
C ARG A 230 -77.38 32.66 22.00
N ILE A 231 -77.75 31.95 20.93
CA ILE A 231 -79.14 31.84 20.47
C ILE A 231 -80.01 31.22 21.55
N ARG A 232 -79.55 30.14 22.19
CA ARG A 232 -80.24 29.51 23.32
C ARG A 232 -80.44 30.48 24.48
N ASP A 233 -79.41 31.24 24.85
CA ASP A 233 -79.46 32.21 25.95
C ASP A 233 -80.33 33.44 25.60
N TYR A 234 -80.35 33.86 24.34
CA TYR A 234 -81.28 34.88 23.86
C TYR A 234 -82.72 34.38 23.88
N GLY A 235 -82.95 33.13 23.47
CA GLY A 235 -84.26 32.48 23.52
C GLY A 235 -84.79 32.35 24.94
N SER A 236 -83.94 31.94 25.89
CA SER A 236 -84.31 31.84 27.31
C SER A 236 -84.62 33.22 27.90
N ARG A 237 -83.76 34.22 27.71
CA ARG A 237 -84.03 35.60 28.16
C ARG A 237 -85.29 36.19 27.54
N ARG A 238 -85.55 35.92 26.26
CA ARG A 238 -86.79 36.36 25.59
C ARG A 238 -88.01 35.72 26.24
N ALA A 239 -87.96 34.43 26.55
CA ALA A 239 -89.03 33.70 27.23
C ALA A 239 -89.25 34.23 28.66
N GLU A 240 -88.18 34.44 29.42
CA GLU A 240 -88.23 35.06 30.76
C GLU A 240 -88.88 36.45 30.70
N HIS A 241 -88.47 37.30 29.76
CA HIS A 241 -89.09 38.62 29.60
C HIS A 241 -90.57 38.57 29.24
N LEU A 242 -91.00 37.62 28.39
CA LEU A 242 -92.41 37.41 28.09
C LEU A 242 -93.18 36.96 29.34
N TRP A 243 -92.60 36.03 30.10
CA TRP A 243 -93.17 35.52 31.35
C TRP A 243 -93.33 36.64 32.39
N GLU A 244 -92.28 37.41 32.67
CA GLU A 244 -92.33 38.54 33.60
C GLU A 244 -93.35 39.60 33.16
N SER A 245 -93.45 39.85 31.85
CA SER A 245 -94.41 40.84 31.33
C SER A 245 -95.85 40.36 31.50
N TYR A 246 -96.11 39.08 31.25
CA TYR A 246 -97.40 38.43 31.51
C TYR A 246 -97.75 38.47 33.00
N GLU A 247 -96.80 38.14 33.87
CA GLU A 247 -97.00 38.19 35.32
C GLU A 247 -97.32 39.60 35.82
N ARG A 248 -96.59 40.63 35.34
CA ARG A 248 -96.89 42.04 35.66
C ARG A 248 -98.30 42.43 35.20
N GLN A 249 -98.76 41.96 34.03
CA GLN A 249 -100.11 42.22 33.54
C GLN A 249 -101.18 41.58 34.42
N ILE A 250 -101.00 40.30 34.79
CA ILE A 250 -101.90 39.61 35.71
C ILE A 250 -101.94 40.30 37.07
N ASN A 251 -100.80 40.71 37.61
CA ASN A 251 -100.76 41.40 38.89
C ASN A 251 -101.46 42.76 38.83
N ARG A 252 -101.32 43.52 37.73
CA ARG A 252 -102.10 44.75 37.49
C ARG A 252 -103.60 44.48 37.40
N MET A 253 -104.01 43.41 36.71
CA MET A 253 -105.41 43.01 36.64
C MET A 253 -105.95 42.65 38.03
N ARG A 254 -105.20 41.86 38.81
CA ARG A 254 -105.59 41.49 40.18
C ARG A 254 -105.71 42.71 41.09
N THR A 255 -104.78 43.66 41.05
CA THR A 255 -104.85 44.88 41.86
C THR A 255 -106.00 45.79 41.42
N PHE A 256 -106.25 45.93 40.12
CA PHE A 256 -107.41 46.67 39.61
C PHE A 256 -108.74 46.05 40.07
N THR A 257 -108.89 44.72 39.96
CA THR A 257 -110.07 43.99 40.43
C THR A 257 -110.26 44.16 41.94
N LEU A 258 -109.19 44.08 42.72
CA LEU A 258 -109.22 44.31 44.18
C LEU A 258 -109.65 45.75 44.51
N GLN A 259 -109.10 46.75 43.79
CA GLN A 259 -109.45 48.16 43.98
C GLN A 259 -110.91 48.45 43.62
N GLN A 260 -111.43 47.88 42.53
CA GLN A 260 -112.85 47.97 42.18
C GLN A 260 -113.74 47.37 43.26
N ARG A 261 -113.39 46.18 43.78
CA ARG A 261 -114.10 45.54 44.89
C ARG A 261 -114.13 46.42 46.14
N LEU A 262 -113.01 47.05 46.50
CA LEU A 262 -112.95 47.97 47.65
C LEU A 262 -113.78 49.23 47.42
N ARG A 263 -113.78 49.80 46.21
CA ARG A 263 -114.63 50.96 45.87
C ARG A 263 -116.11 50.63 46.01
N LEU A 264 -116.55 49.48 45.48
CA LEU A 264 -117.92 49.01 45.64
C LEU A 264 -118.27 48.84 47.13
N MET A 265 -117.41 48.19 47.92
CA MET A 265 -117.66 48.01 49.36
C MET A 265 -117.80 49.36 50.10
N ARG A 266 -116.98 50.37 49.77
CA ARG A 266 -117.11 51.72 50.35
C ARG A 266 -118.43 52.38 49.93
N GLN A 267 -118.80 52.30 48.65
CA GLN A 267 -120.08 52.82 48.18
C GLN A 267 -121.26 52.14 48.88
N TYR A 268 -121.22 50.82 49.07
CA TYR A 268 -122.21 50.08 49.85
C TYR A 268 -122.28 50.57 51.30
N LYS A 269 -121.14 50.73 51.99
CA LYS A 269 -121.12 51.25 53.37
C LYS A 269 -121.71 52.66 53.49
N VAL A 270 -121.40 53.56 52.56
CA VAL A 270 -121.96 54.94 52.56
C VAL A 270 -123.47 54.90 52.30
N LYS A 271 -123.94 54.10 51.33
CA LYS A 271 -125.37 53.90 51.07
C LYS A 271 -126.09 53.31 52.29
N GLN A 272 -125.46 52.39 53.01
CA GLN A 272 -126.01 51.80 54.23
C GLN A 272 -126.07 52.81 55.40
N GLN A 273 -125.04 53.65 55.56
CA GLN A 273 -125.08 54.76 56.53
C GLN A 273 -126.19 55.77 56.20
N TYR A 274 -126.43 56.06 54.92
CA TYR A 274 -127.52 56.93 54.49
C TYR A 274 -128.90 56.30 54.76
N LEU A 275 -129.09 55.01 54.44
CA LEU A 275 -130.31 54.28 54.77
C LEU A 275 -130.57 54.25 56.29
N ASN A 276 -129.56 54.00 57.11
CA ASN A 276 -129.71 54.04 58.57
C ASN A 276 -130.09 55.45 59.09
N LYS A 277 -129.56 56.52 58.49
CA LYS A 277 -129.95 57.90 58.84
C LYS A 277 -131.37 58.25 58.41
N LEU A 278 -131.84 57.74 57.26
CA LEU A 278 -133.24 57.87 56.85
C LEU A 278 -134.16 57.15 57.83
N VAL A 279 -133.84 55.90 58.19
CA VAL A 279 -134.62 55.11 59.16
C VAL A 279 -134.69 55.83 60.52
N GLN A 280 -133.59 56.41 61.01
CA GLN A 280 -133.61 57.22 62.23
C GLN A 280 -134.51 58.47 62.11
N LYS A 281 -134.52 59.15 60.96
CA LYS A 281 -135.40 60.30 60.74
C LYS A 281 -136.89 59.96 60.69
N PHE A 282 -137.24 58.73 60.33
CA PHE A 282 -138.64 58.26 60.41
C PHE A 282 -139.01 57.72 61.81
N GLY A 283 -138.05 57.50 62.70
CA GLY A 283 -138.28 56.90 64.02
C GLY A 283 -138.62 57.87 65.15
N ASP A 284 -138.31 59.17 65.01
CA ASP A 284 -138.52 60.19 66.04
C ASP A 284 -139.31 61.40 65.51
N SER A 285 -140.64 61.36 65.58
CA SER A 285 -141.53 62.48 66.02
C SER A 285 -143.01 62.25 65.64
N SER A 286 -143.87 62.47 66.63
CA SER A 286 -145.35 62.55 66.61
C SER A 286 -145.81 63.95 66.12
N PRO A 287 -147.12 64.22 65.89
CA PRO A 287 -147.67 64.66 64.61
C PRO A 287 -147.81 66.19 64.47
N ASP A 288 -148.12 66.59 63.24
CA ASP A 288 -148.53 67.92 62.77
C ASP A 288 -147.45 69.00 62.64
N VAL A 289 -146.76 69.01 61.47
CA VAL A 289 -146.78 70.17 60.56
C VAL A 289 -146.74 69.69 59.11
N LEU A 290 -147.82 70.00 58.40
CA LEU A 290 -148.00 69.97 56.96
C LEU A 290 -147.37 71.24 56.33
N TYR A 291 -146.74 71.10 55.15
CA TYR A 291 -146.47 72.12 54.11
C TYR A 291 -145.44 73.25 54.33
N ASN A 292 -144.28 73.08 53.67
CA ASN A 292 -143.74 73.92 52.58
C ASN A 292 -142.29 73.45 52.32
N LYS A 293 -141.67 73.50 51.13
CA LYS A 293 -142.05 73.53 49.71
C LYS A 293 -140.70 73.39 48.99
N GLU A 294 -140.66 72.55 47.97
CA GLU A 294 -139.73 72.52 46.82
C GLU A 294 -138.50 73.44 46.83
N GLN A 295 -137.30 72.87 46.96
CA GLN A 295 -136.14 73.11 46.08
C GLN A 295 -134.89 72.38 46.60
N SER A 296 -134.58 71.21 46.02
CA SER A 296 -133.20 70.78 45.68
C SER A 296 -133.15 69.34 45.14
N GLU A 297 -134.20 68.87 44.45
CA GLU A 297 -134.19 67.60 43.72
C GLU A 297 -133.63 67.83 42.31
N ALA A 298 -132.32 68.04 42.21
CA ALA A 298 -131.60 68.10 40.92
C ALA A 298 -130.08 67.81 41.03
N ALA A 299 -129.61 67.17 42.11
CA ALA A 299 -128.22 66.71 42.22
C ALA A 299 -128.10 65.17 42.33
N VAL A 300 -129.22 64.48 42.18
CA VAL A 300 -129.27 63.04 41.88
C VAL A 300 -129.17 62.95 40.36
N PHE A 301 -128.23 62.16 39.84
CA PHE A 301 -127.82 62.02 38.43
C PHE A 301 -126.69 62.95 37.96
N GLY A 302 -125.47 62.67 38.43
CA GLY A 302 -124.24 62.95 37.66
C GLY A 302 -123.94 61.77 36.72
N PRO A 303 -123.58 62.02 35.44
CA PRO A 303 -123.66 61.00 34.39
C PRO A 303 -122.51 60.00 34.45
N VAL A 304 -122.84 58.75 34.13
CA VAL A 304 -121.91 57.73 33.63
C VAL A 304 -121.29 58.30 32.36
N ARG A 305 -120.01 58.72 32.42
CA ARG A 305 -119.26 59.00 31.20
C ARG A 305 -118.72 57.70 30.65
N ASP A 306 -119.21 57.43 29.45
CA ASP A 306 -118.88 56.34 28.58
C ASP A 306 -117.39 56.12 28.41
N LEU A 307 -117.09 54.83 28.32
CA LEU A 307 -115.91 54.25 27.70
C LEU A 307 -115.81 54.79 26.28
N GLU A 308 -114.80 55.62 26.02
CA GLU A 308 -114.36 55.89 24.66
C GLU A 308 -112.97 55.27 24.47
N GLU A 309 -112.99 54.15 23.77
CA GLU A 309 -111.85 53.44 23.22
C GLU A 309 -111.04 54.39 22.34
N LYS A 310 -109.74 54.50 22.60
CA LYS A 310 -108.79 55.03 21.62
C LYS A 310 -107.79 53.94 21.27
N PRO A 311 -107.65 53.59 19.98
CA PRO A 311 -106.99 52.37 19.55
C PRO A 311 -105.49 52.41 19.82
N LEU A 312 -104.98 51.26 20.27
CA LEU A 312 -103.57 50.92 20.34
C LEU A 312 -102.90 51.20 18.99
N SER A 313 -102.02 52.20 18.97
CA SER A 313 -101.03 52.31 17.90
C SER A 313 -100.13 51.09 17.94
N ARG A 314 -100.23 50.35 16.85
CA ARG A 314 -99.46 49.22 16.40
C ARG A 314 -97.95 49.55 16.39
N SER A 315 -97.17 48.54 16.75
CA SER A 315 -95.72 48.39 16.74
C SER A 315 -94.88 49.23 15.77
N SER A 316 -93.70 49.65 16.23
CA SER A 316 -92.50 49.77 15.40
C SER A 316 -91.49 48.70 15.85
N SER A 317 -91.39 47.64 15.06
CA SER A 317 -90.39 46.58 15.19
C SER A 317 -88.98 47.12 14.94
N TYR A 318 -88.09 46.99 15.92
CA TYR A 318 -86.68 47.43 15.90
C TYR A 318 -85.73 46.46 15.18
N TYR A 319 -86.15 45.88 14.06
CA TYR A 319 -85.26 45.07 13.22
C TYR A 319 -85.56 45.31 11.75
N SER A 320 -84.98 46.38 11.20
CA SER A 320 -84.67 46.43 9.77
C SER A 320 -83.39 45.63 9.57
N LEU A 321 -83.48 44.54 8.80
CA LEU A 321 -82.33 43.83 8.26
C LEU A 321 -81.56 44.75 7.28
N PRO A 322 -80.23 44.59 7.13
CA PRO A 322 -79.47 45.33 6.14
C PRO A 322 -80.00 45.04 4.73
N GLU A 323 -80.23 46.11 3.97
CA GLU A 323 -80.63 46.11 2.58
C GLU A 323 -79.48 45.54 1.72
N PHE A 324 -79.73 44.45 1.00
CA PHE A 324 -78.84 43.96 -0.05
C PHE A 324 -79.22 44.69 -1.33
N VAL A 325 -78.32 45.54 -1.84
CA VAL A 325 -78.44 46.11 -3.18
C VAL A 325 -77.90 45.08 -4.17
N LEU A 326 -78.72 44.73 -5.17
CA LEU A 326 -78.32 43.94 -6.33
C LEU A 326 -77.87 44.92 -7.42
N ASP A 327 -76.60 44.86 -7.82
CA ASP A 327 -76.13 45.42 -9.10
C ASP A 327 -76.21 44.33 -10.20
N GLU A 328 -76.34 44.76 -11.46
CA GLU A 328 -76.75 43.93 -12.63
C GLU A 328 -75.84 42.74 -13.03
N ASP A 329 -74.80 42.43 -12.25
CA ASP A 329 -73.95 41.26 -12.43
C ASP A 329 -73.96 40.40 -11.15
N GLU A 330 -74.72 39.30 -11.13
CA GLU A 330 -74.99 38.40 -9.99
C GLU A 330 -73.73 37.98 -9.17
N ASN A 331 -73.30 38.81 -8.20
CA ASN A 331 -72.31 38.39 -7.19
C ASN A 331 -72.41 39.19 -5.86
N MET A 332 -72.51 38.49 -4.72
CA MET A 332 -72.70 39.10 -3.39
C MET A 332 -71.38 39.59 -2.77
N SER A 333 -71.30 40.86 -2.33
CA SER A 333 -70.23 41.35 -1.45
C SER A 333 -70.72 42.37 -0.42
N SER A 334 -70.22 42.28 0.82
CA SER A 334 -70.53 43.20 1.91
C SER A 334 -69.39 44.21 2.14
N SER A 335 -69.75 45.49 2.20
CA SER A 335 -68.84 46.62 2.41
C SER A 335 -68.84 47.05 3.88
N SER A 336 -67.76 46.75 4.60
CA SER A 336 -67.32 47.56 5.76
C SER A 336 -65.84 47.31 6.05
N GLY A 337 -64.99 47.96 5.26
CA GLY A 337 -63.56 48.11 5.54
C GLY A 337 -63.30 49.47 6.18
N SER A 338 -63.22 49.54 7.50
CA SER A 338 -62.75 50.73 8.23
C SER A 338 -61.21 50.76 8.22
N LYS A 339 -60.66 51.84 7.66
CA LYS A 339 -59.22 52.16 7.66
C LYS A 339 -58.83 52.84 8.98
N ILE A 340 -58.02 52.18 9.80
CA ILE A 340 -57.28 52.70 10.98
C ILE A 340 -56.04 51.78 11.10
N SER A 341 -54.77 52.15 11.29
CA SER A 341 -54.01 53.39 11.39
C SER A 341 -52.54 52.97 11.18
N ARG A 342 -51.79 53.65 10.31
CA ARG A 342 -50.32 53.56 10.27
C ARG A 342 -49.78 54.70 11.13
N LYS A 343 -49.08 54.38 12.23
CA LYS A 343 -47.91 55.13 12.72
C LYS A 343 -47.17 54.36 13.83
N THR A 344 -45.86 54.25 13.61
CA THR A 344 -44.76 54.28 14.59
C THR A 344 -44.61 53.17 15.62
N LEU A 345 -43.56 52.35 15.48
CA LEU A 345 -42.54 52.26 16.53
C LEU A 345 -41.18 51.91 15.92
N ASN A 346 -40.25 52.87 15.98
CA ASN A 346 -38.82 52.69 15.77
C ASN A 346 -38.21 53.09 17.11
N ARG A 347 -37.62 52.16 17.89
CA ARG A 347 -36.83 52.51 19.08
C ARG A 347 -35.82 51.41 19.39
N HIS A 348 -34.56 51.87 19.53
CA HIS A 348 -33.35 51.22 20.03
C HIS A 348 -32.48 50.41 19.06
N GLN A 349 -31.56 51.12 18.41
CA GLN A 349 -30.17 50.68 18.34
C GLN A 349 -29.27 51.84 18.78
N GLN A 350 -28.66 51.68 19.95
CA GLN A 350 -27.72 52.62 20.54
C GLN A 350 -26.36 51.92 20.62
N LYS A 351 -25.33 52.65 20.16
CA LYS A 351 -23.88 52.56 20.42
C LYS A 351 -23.47 51.50 21.46
N THR A 352 -22.43 50.70 21.20
CA THR A 352 -21.05 51.08 21.54
C THR A 352 -19.97 50.29 20.75
N SER A 353 -18.92 50.99 20.34
CA SER A 353 -17.54 50.47 20.25
C SER A 353 -16.80 51.03 21.48
N PRO A 354 -15.79 50.34 22.06
CA PRO A 354 -14.40 50.71 21.72
C PRO A 354 -13.34 49.58 21.81
N ARG A 355 -12.41 49.62 20.84
CA ARG A 355 -10.93 49.77 20.93
C ARG A 355 -10.12 49.28 22.17
N SER A 356 -8.92 48.77 21.84
CA SER A 356 -7.63 48.74 22.59
C SER A 356 -7.49 47.70 23.71
N ALA A 357 -6.33 47.18 24.11
CA ALA A 357 -4.94 47.08 23.62
C ALA A 357 -4.19 46.21 24.68
N ASP A 358 -2.96 45.80 24.36
CA ASP A 358 -1.89 45.47 25.33
C ASP A 358 -2.00 44.15 26.13
N ALA A 359 -0.93 43.43 26.50
CA ALA A 359 0.50 43.47 26.23
C ALA A 359 1.16 42.20 26.85
N ARG A 360 2.39 41.86 26.38
CA ARG A 360 3.60 41.39 27.12
C ARG A 360 3.42 40.32 28.25
N LYS A 361 4.25 39.29 28.41
CA LYS A 361 5.74 39.23 28.35
C LYS A 361 6.25 37.80 28.69
N SER A 362 7.38 37.41 28.08
CA SER A 362 8.58 36.71 28.65
C SER A 362 8.42 35.35 29.38
N ASN A 363 9.21 34.28 29.22
CA ASN A 363 10.65 34.01 29.00
C ASN A 363 10.75 32.56 28.45
N GLY A 364 11.81 32.02 27.85
CA GLY A 364 13.20 32.44 27.73
C GLY A 364 13.97 31.49 26.79
N MET A 365 15.10 32.00 26.32
CA MET A 365 16.15 31.30 25.58
C MET A 365 17.07 30.55 26.60
N PRO A 366 18.01 29.67 26.18
CA PRO A 366 19.20 30.14 25.47
C PRO A 366 19.61 29.32 24.25
N SER A 367 20.19 30.10 23.33
CA SER A 367 21.05 29.72 22.22
C SER A 367 22.50 29.56 22.72
N VAL A 368 23.25 28.69 22.06
CA VAL A 368 24.70 28.77 21.82
C VAL A 368 24.80 28.40 20.32
N GLY A 369 25.15 29.27 19.36
CA GLY A 369 26.23 30.27 19.30
C GLY A 369 27.53 29.57 18.88
N ASP A 370 28.29 29.93 17.86
CA ASP A 370 28.32 31.07 16.93
C ASP A 370 29.31 30.70 15.78
N ASP A 371 29.13 31.35 14.62
CA ASP A 371 30.12 32.08 13.81
C ASP A 371 31.48 31.44 13.42
N SER A 372 32.09 31.66 12.24
CA SER A 372 31.98 32.75 11.26
C SER A 372 32.88 32.50 10.02
N LEU A 373 32.45 33.09 8.88
CA LEU A 373 33.21 33.77 7.79
C LEU A 373 34.30 33.00 6.99
N SER A 374 34.45 33.14 5.66
CA SER A 374 34.30 34.28 4.74
C SER A 374 34.28 33.80 3.26
N ILE A 375 33.39 34.32 2.41
CA ILE A 375 33.57 35.30 1.29
C ILE A 375 34.44 34.86 0.10
N GLY A 376 33.81 34.82 -1.09
CA GLY A 376 34.47 34.83 -2.42
C GLY A 376 33.48 34.59 -3.58
N SER A 377 33.17 35.65 -4.34
CA SER A 377 32.19 35.71 -5.45
C SER A 377 32.60 34.96 -6.76
N PRO A 378 31.63 34.65 -7.66
CA PRO A 378 31.82 34.06 -9.00
C PRO A 378 31.91 35.18 -10.08
N PRO A 379 32.16 34.96 -11.40
CA PRO A 379 31.22 34.27 -12.33
C PRO A 379 31.87 33.57 -13.56
N GLY A 380 31.05 32.88 -14.38
CA GLY A 380 31.48 32.35 -15.67
C GLY A 380 30.35 31.72 -16.49
N HIS A 381 29.54 32.57 -17.14
CA HIS A 381 28.63 32.20 -18.23
C HIS A 381 29.45 31.92 -19.50
N HIS A 382 29.14 30.84 -20.22
CA HIS A 382 29.34 30.80 -21.67
C HIS A 382 28.11 30.20 -22.35
N VAL A 383 27.46 31.08 -23.10
CA VAL A 383 26.52 30.81 -24.19
C VAL A 383 27.34 30.38 -25.40
N TYR A 384 26.93 29.32 -26.09
CA TYR A 384 27.17 29.19 -27.53
C TYR A 384 25.93 28.60 -28.21
N SER A 385 25.50 29.33 -29.23
CA SER A 385 24.47 29.02 -30.21
C SER A 385 25.17 28.84 -31.56
N GLY A 386 24.65 27.97 -32.42
CA GLY A 386 25.01 27.80 -33.83
C GLY A 386 25.25 26.33 -34.17
N THR A 387 24.28 25.59 -34.72
CA THR A 387 23.88 25.51 -36.15
C THR A 387 25.03 25.08 -37.05
N ASP A 388 25.03 23.81 -37.50
CA ASP A 388 24.70 23.48 -38.91
C ASP A 388 24.89 21.97 -39.18
N ASP A 389 23.83 21.41 -39.76
CA ASP A 389 23.80 20.43 -40.86
C ASP A 389 24.80 19.27 -40.89
N THR A 390 24.30 18.04 -40.73
CA THR A 390 24.47 17.03 -41.79
C THR A 390 23.32 16.02 -41.78
N SER A 391 22.68 15.98 -42.93
CA SER A 391 21.58 15.16 -43.43
C SER A 391 21.67 13.64 -43.17
N LEU A 392 20.54 13.09 -42.72
CA LEU A 392 20.06 11.74 -43.05
C LEU A 392 19.89 11.59 -44.58
N PRO A 393 19.91 10.35 -45.09
CA PRO A 393 18.85 9.98 -46.01
C PRO A 393 18.11 8.75 -45.50
N SER A 394 16.80 8.90 -45.44
CA SER A 394 15.83 7.82 -45.31
C SER A 394 15.21 7.53 -46.68
N THR A 395 14.77 6.27 -46.81
CA THR A 395 13.77 5.75 -47.76
C THR A 395 14.18 5.50 -49.21
N SER A 396 14.11 4.23 -49.63
CA SER A 396 13.00 3.79 -50.47
C SER A 396 12.91 2.27 -50.49
N ALA A 397 11.74 1.79 -50.10
CA ALA A 397 11.26 0.45 -50.39
C ALA A 397 10.64 0.46 -51.79
N THR A 398 10.88 -0.59 -52.58
CA THR A 398 9.93 -1.05 -53.60
C THR A 398 10.26 -2.49 -54.02
N ASP A 399 9.24 -3.33 -53.86
CA ASP A 399 8.78 -4.35 -54.81
C ASP A 399 9.53 -5.67 -54.97
N THR A 400 8.98 -6.68 -54.30
CA THR A 400 8.74 -8.01 -54.88
C THR A 400 7.62 -7.94 -55.91
N PRO A 401 7.61 -8.79 -56.97
CA PRO A 401 6.86 -10.04 -56.83
C PRO A 401 7.42 -11.27 -57.58
N SER A 402 7.24 -12.44 -56.94
CA SER A 402 6.90 -13.78 -57.47
C SER A 402 7.31 -14.20 -58.90
N THR A 403 7.96 -15.38 -59.04
CA THR A 403 7.31 -16.67 -59.39
C THR A 403 8.31 -17.80 -59.72
N SER A 404 8.19 -18.91 -58.99
CA SER A 404 8.15 -20.33 -59.39
C SER A 404 9.20 -21.01 -60.32
N LYS A 405 9.43 -22.30 -59.95
CA LYS A 405 9.90 -23.49 -60.71
C LYS A 405 11.40 -23.83 -60.53
N ILE A 406 11.75 -24.90 -59.80
CA ILE A 406 11.67 -26.37 -60.09
C ILE A 406 12.90 -26.83 -60.90
N ASP A 407 13.42 -28.00 -60.50
CA ASP A 407 14.51 -28.82 -61.05
C ASP A 407 15.93 -28.50 -60.54
N GLN A 408 16.83 -29.45 -60.27
CA GLN A 408 16.82 -30.91 -60.09
C GLN A 408 18.23 -31.29 -59.58
N SER A 409 18.34 -32.49 -59.02
CA SER A 409 19.50 -33.39 -59.09
C SER A 409 20.62 -33.33 -58.02
N ILE A 410 20.76 -34.53 -57.42
CA ILE A 410 21.86 -35.17 -56.65
C ILE A 410 21.87 -34.92 -55.14
#